data_AF-A0A960W1Z3-F1
#
_entry.id   AF-A0A960W1Z3-F1
#
_cell.length_a   1.000
_cell.length_b   1.000
_cell.length_c   1.000
_cell.angle_alpha   90.00
_cell.angle_beta   90.00
_cell.angle_gamma   90.00
#
_symmetry.space_group_name_H-M   'P 1'
#
loop_
_entity.id
_entity.type
_entity.pdbx_description
1 polymer ?
#
loop_
_entity_poly.entity_id
_entity_poly.type
_entity_poly.pdbx_seq_one_letter_code
_entity_poly.pdbx_strand_id
1 'polypeptide(L)'
;MIQKLFVLLILVYPTVIFSIDSMFRFPEISLPKVVDYEKKRKLCIFPFRNESKDEKLDYLSKGIPSVVFTDIDKLSYVFDKDVLPEVIYHPYGDSKQIDKEFFEKYHNLNQKTSEEIEQEKLNMVPEKDPRYIPLKSEFLEKESDIFLEQVFDAGKRLGCFYAITGEYKQTGEDTLKIVMELSSRKDKKVKNFEVTTSLKRAYQELPSTSGKIKRHLINQDLAFVLIKSGNTKDVLIYIDGAYQGKTPLSLQDVPVGKHNLKLMKEGYFSKKKVIFPKKNKKSTYNIPLNPREKTALLTVTAKPEGSSVYMGGKLIGLTPLKNAKVHKGLDQIKVSKENYIDYFGDIELKEGDNPPIHITLKEGNTKEYYKHRMNVFLDYTYFDFSMYSMYGIIPFYAGFLYNQIKINQIRDTPISPLALSFLSYSQDVTNPTDVFKLQYLYGDTIIKQHENRVTRYRHKQQIFQAGGIAMAISMVAFFWLGFNTEATEVGISQTPISQTNLYNTETYIKFNFSF
;
A
#
# COMPACT_ATOMS: atom_id res chain seq x y z
N MET A 1 -44.83 6.33 61.65
CA MET A 1 -45.75 6.43 60.49
C MET A 1 -45.02 6.55 59.14
N ILE A 2 -43.76 7.00 59.09
CA ILE A 2 -43.02 7.23 57.84
C ILE A 2 -42.36 5.95 57.26
N GLN A 3 -42.08 4.94 58.09
CA GLN A 3 -41.37 3.73 57.64
C GLN A 3 -42.26 2.68 56.96
N LYS A 4 -43.59 2.75 57.13
CA LYS A 4 -44.55 1.89 56.42
C LYS A 4 -44.96 2.43 55.05
N LEU A 5 -44.70 3.71 54.76
CA LEU A 5 -45.00 4.31 53.45
C LEU A 5 -43.94 3.95 52.39
N PHE A 6 -42.69 3.72 52.82
CA PHE A 6 -41.58 3.43 51.90
C PHE A 6 -41.59 1.98 51.38
N VAL A 7 -42.09 1.03 52.18
CA VAL A 7 -42.19 -0.39 51.77
C VAL A 7 -43.38 -0.63 50.84
N LEU A 8 -44.44 0.19 50.92
CA LEU A 8 -45.58 0.07 50.01
C LEU A 8 -45.29 0.68 48.62
N LEU A 9 -44.31 1.58 48.50
CA LEU A 9 -43.97 2.21 47.23
C LEU A 9 -43.10 1.33 46.31
N ILE A 10 -42.44 0.29 46.86
CA ILE A 10 -41.59 -0.65 46.10
C ILE A 10 -42.41 -1.82 45.53
N LEU A 11 -43.62 -2.08 46.04
CA LEU A 11 -44.50 -3.16 45.57
C LEU A 11 -45.45 -2.76 44.42
N VAL A 12 -45.41 -1.51 43.95
CA VAL A 12 -46.31 -0.99 42.89
C VAL A 12 -45.57 -0.63 41.60
N TYR A 13 -44.25 -0.88 41.51
CA TYR A 13 -43.59 -0.92 40.21
C TYR A 13 -43.68 -2.34 39.67
N PRO A 14 -44.53 -2.63 38.66
CA PRO A 14 -44.34 -3.84 37.90
C PRO A 14 -43.03 -3.61 37.15
N THR A 15 -41.93 -4.13 37.68
CA THR A 15 -40.80 -4.45 36.82
C THR A 15 -41.33 -5.53 35.91
N VAL A 16 -41.84 -5.11 34.75
CA VAL A 16 -42.09 -5.98 33.63
C VAL A 16 -40.74 -6.62 33.39
N ILE A 17 -40.59 -7.87 33.82
CA ILE A 17 -39.50 -8.73 33.36
C ILE A 17 -39.84 -8.93 31.90
N PHE A 18 -39.44 -7.97 31.05
CA PHE A 18 -39.38 -8.18 29.64
C PHE A 18 -38.48 -9.39 29.49
N SER A 19 -39.05 -10.53 29.10
CA SER A 19 -38.25 -11.65 28.62
C SER A 19 -37.27 -11.05 27.62
N ILE A 20 -36.00 -11.41 27.69
CA ILE A 20 -34.95 -10.88 26.80
C ILE A 20 -35.44 -10.91 25.34
N ASP A 21 -36.22 -11.93 24.96
CA ASP A 21 -36.90 -12.03 23.66
C ASP A 21 -37.79 -10.84 23.28
N SER A 22 -38.57 -10.29 24.21
CA SER A 22 -39.44 -9.13 23.97
C SER A 22 -38.68 -7.81 23.84
N MET A 23 -37.53 -7.69 24.49
CA MET A 23 -36.69 -6.48 24.46
C MET A 23 -35.87 -6.41 23.16
N PHE A 24 -35.50 -7.56 22.60
CA PHE A 24 -34.68 -7.66 21.39
C PHE A 24 -35.47 -8.02 20.11
N ARG A 25 -36.79 -8.25 20.19
CA ARG A 25 -37.67 -8.57 19.04
C ARG A 25 -37.13 -9.66 18.12
N PHE A 26 -36.44 -10.66 18.68
CA PHE A 26 -35.83 -11.72 17.87
C PHE A 26 -36.81 -12.38 16.87
N PRO A 27 -38.07 -12.71 17.22
CA PRO A 27 -38.98 -13.41 16.30
C PRO A 27 -39.37 -12.62 15.04
N GLU A 28 -39.32 -11.29 15.09
CA GLU A 28 -39.70 -10.40 13.97
C GLU A 28 -38.58 -10.26 12.92
N ILE A 29 -37.33 -10.58 13.28
CA ILE A 29 -36.16 -10.41 12.41
C ILE A 29 -35.85 -11.76 11.76
N SER A 30 -36.27 -11.93 10.51
CA SER A 30 -35.92 -13.11 9.73
C SER A 30 -34.56 -12.93 9.04
N LEU A 31 -33.59 -13.80 9.34
CA LEU A 31 -32.34 -13.87 8.58
C LEU A 31 -32.33 -15.12 7.70
N PRO A 32 -31.92 -15.01 6.42
CA PRO A 32 -31.74 -16.18 5.57
C PRO A 32 -30.57 -17.02 6.11
N LYS A 33 -30.53 -18.29 5.70
CA LYS A 33 -29.31 -19.07 5.86
C LYS A 33 -28.21 -18.45 4.99
N VAL A 34 -27.14 -17.97 5.60
CA VAL A 34 -25.97 -17.47 4.88
C VAL A 34 -24.82 -18.45 5.09
N VAL A 35 -24.14 -18.81 4.01
CA VAL A 35 -22.95 -19.67 4.09
C VAL A 35 -21.77 -18.87 3.54
N ASP A 36 -20.84 -18.53 4.42
CA ASP A 36 -19.55 -17.97 4.00
C ASP A 36 -18.61 -19.11 3.62
N TYR A 37 -18.12 -19.09 2.39
CA TYR A 37 -17.19 -20.06 1.84
C TYR A 37 -15.73 -19.63 2.04
N GLU A 38 -14.82 -20.61 2.00
CA GLU A 38 -13.38 -20.36 2.08
C GLU A 38 -12.89 -19.36 1.02
N LYS A 39 -12.07 -18.39 1.45
CA LYS A 39 -11.57 -17.31 0.57
C LYS A 39 -10.21 -17.58 -0.06
N LYS A 40 -9.44 -18.54 0.47
CA LYS A 40 -8.09 -18.85 0.01
C LYS A 40 -7.64 -20.23 0.49
N ARG A 41 -6.80 -20.90 -0.30
CA ARG A 41 -6.08 -22.12 0.09
C ARG A 41 -4.58 -21.87 0.08
N LYS A 42 -3.86 -22.54 0.97
CA LYS A 42 -2.40 -22.50 1.05
C LYS A 42 -1.82 -23.83 0.56
N LEU A 43 -0.89 -23.78 -0.38
CA LEU A 43 -0.07 -24.91 -0.81
C LEU A 43 1.33 -24.76 -0.22
N CYS A 44 1.75 -25.73 0.58
CA CYS A 44 3.10 -25.76 1.14
C CYS A 44 3.97 -26.75 0.40
N ILE A 45 5.20 -26.38 0.11
CA ILE A 45 6.18 -27.26 -0.53
C ILE A 45 7.32 -27.44 0.48
N PHE A 46 7.55 -28.69 0.87
CA PHE A 46 8.60 -29.05 1.81
C PHE A 46 9.90 -29.42 1.06
N PRO A 47 11.07 -29.32 1.72
CA PRO A 47 12.29 -29.92 1.21
C PRO A 47 12.11 -31.40 0.93
N PHE A 48 12.75 -31.89 -0.13
CA PHE A 48 12.66 -33.31 -0.51
C PHE A 48 13.75 -34.13 0.18
N ARG A 49 13.45 -35.36 0.55
CA ARG A 49 14.39 -36.25 1.25
C ARG A 49 15.38 -36.89 0.28
N ASN A 50 16.65 -36.95 0.68
CA ASN A 50 17.70 -37.67 -0.03
C ASN A 50 17.72 -39.15 0.39
N GLU A 51 17.42 -40.07 -0.53
CA GLU A 51 17.52 -41.52 -0.29
C GLU A 51 18.78 -42.16 -0.90
N SER A 52 19.65 -41.34 -1.50
CA SER A 52 20.81 -41.82 -2.29
C SER A 52 22.00 -42.24 -1.44
N LYS A 53 21.97 -42.01 -0.11
CA LYS A 53 23.09 -42.18 0.84
C LYS A 53 24.35 -41.35 0.54
N ASP A 54 24.34 -40.53 -0.51
CA ASP A 54 25.41 -39.59 -0.83
C ASP A 54 25.03 -38.19 -0.35
N GLU A 55 25.73 -37.70 0.68
CA GLU A 55 25.57 -36.35 1.26
C GLU A 55 25.85 -35.24 0.23
N LYS A 56 26.64 -35.51 -0.81
CA LYS A 56 26.91 -34.53 -1.87
C LYS A 56 25.66 -34.11 -2.63
N LEU A 57 24.58 -34.90 -2.55
CA LEU A 57 23.31 -34.62 -3.21
C LEU A 57 22.31 -33.84 -2.34
N ASP A 58 22.68 -33.47 -1.11
CA ASP A 58 21.76 -32.78 -0.18
C ASP A 58 21.31 -31.40 -0.68
N TYR A 59 22.09 -30.76 -1.55
CA TYR A 59 21.68 -29.50 -2.20
C TYR A 59 20.38 -29.63 -3.01
N LEU A 60 20.08 -30.83 -3.52
CA LEU A 60 18.85 -31.10 -4.28
C LEU A 60 17.60 -31.07 -3.39
N SER A 61 17.75 -31.29 -2.08
CA SER A 61 16.65 -31.24 -1.11
C SER A 61 15.90 -29.93 -1.15
N LYS A 62 16.62 -28.82 -1.35
CA LYS A 62 16.03 -27.48 -1.52
C LYS A 62 15.88 -27.09 -3.00
N GLY A 63 16.81 -27.53 -3.84
CA GLY A 63 16.84 -27.16 -5.26
C GLY A 63 15.65 -27.69 -6.07
N ILE A 64 15.33 -28.99 -5.93
CA ILE A 64 14.20 -29.61 -6.65
C ILE A 64 12.86 -28.93 -6.29
N PRO A 65 12.46 -28.82 -5.00
CA PRO A 65 11.20 -28.18 -4.65
C PRO A 65 11.15 -26.69 -5.00
N SER A 66 12.28 -25.98 -5.06
CA SER A 66 12.32 -24.59 -5.52
C SER A 66 11.88 -24.44 -6.99
N VAL A 67 12.28 -25.38 -7.86
CA VAL A 67 11.83 -25.40 -9.26
C VAL A 67 10.33 -25.70 -9.34
N VAL A 68 9.86 -26.69 -8.57
CA VAL A 68 8.44 -27.05 -8.49
C VAL A 68 7.60 -25.87 -7.98
N PHE A 69 8.08 -25.17 -6.95
CA PHE A 69 7.46 -23.96 -6.42
C PHE A 69 7.35 -22.88 -7.49
N THR A 70 8.43 -22.55 -8.18
CA THR A 70 8.45 -21.49 -9.21
C THR A 70 7.42 -21.74 -10.33
N ASP A 71 7.18 -23.01 -10.66
CA ASP A 71 6.20 -23.37 -11.69
C ASP A 71 4.77 -23.45 -11.19
N ILE A 72 4.55 -23.89 -9.94
CA ILE A 72 3.22 -23.96 -9.34
C ILE A 72 2.76 -22.58 -8.88
N ASP A 73 3.64 -21.67 -8.49
CA ASP A 73 3.31 -20.31 -8.04
C ASP A 73 2.64 -19.45 -9.13
N LYS A 74 2.80 -19.85 -10.39
CA LYS A 74 2.07 -19.27 -11.53
C LYS A 74 0.57 -19.61 -11.53
N LEU A 75 0.14 -20.58 -10.71
CA LEU A 75 -1.25 -20.98 -10.54
C LEU A 75 -1.92 -20.08 -9.49
N SER A 76 -2.73 -19.12 -9.95
CA SER A 76 -3.39 -18.15 -9.06
C SER A 76 -4.57 -18.72 -8.28
N TYR A 77 -5.22 -19.77 -8.77
CA TYR A 77 -6.40 -20.36 -8.15
C TYR A 77 -6.49 -21.87 -8.39
N VAL A 78 -7.25 -22.52 -7.52
CA VAL A 78 -7.69 -23.90 -7.65
C VAL A 78 -9.20 -23.90 -7.83
N PHE A 79 -9.71 -24.78 -8.69
CA PHE A 79 -11.14 -24.97 -8.81
C PHE A 79 -11.59 -26.20 -8.02
N ASP A 80 -12.50 -25.98 -7.08
CA ASP A 80 -13.15 -27.04 -6.31
C ASP A 80 -14.66 -26.90 -6.44
N LYS A 81 -15.31 -27.97 -6.87
CA LYS A 81 -16.78 -27.99 -7.01
C LYS A 81 -17.44 -27.89 -5.63
N ASP A 82 -16.86 -28.55 -4.63
CA ASP A 82 -17.43 -28.65 -3.30
C ASP A 82 -16.59 -27.79 -2.34
N VAL A 83 -16.79 -26.49 -2.44
CA VAL A 83 -16.11 -25.48 -1.61
C VAL A 83 -16.50 -25.68 -0.14
N LEU A 84 -15.53 -25.59 0.76
CA LEU A 84 -15.78 -25.80 2.18
C LEU A 84 -16.41 -24.54 2.80
N PRO A 85 -17.53 -24.66 3.55
CA PRO A 85 -18.08 -23.54 4.30
C PRO A 85 -17.20 -23.24 5.53
N GLU A 86 -16.88 -21.96 5.73
CA GLU A 86 -16.13 -21.47 6.89
C GLU A 86 -17.08 -21.08 8.02
N VAL A 87 -18.17 -20.36 7.70
CA VAL A 87 -19.20 -19.97 8.65
C VAL A 87 -20.58 -20.28 8.06
N ILE A 88 -21.41 -20.98 8.83
CA ILE A 88 -22.80 -21.24 8.49
C ILE A 88 -23.66 -20.43 9.46
N TYR A 89 -24.28 -19.38 8.96
CA TYR A 89 -25.30 -18.63 9.69
C TYR A 89 -26.61 -19.39 9.56
N HIS A 90 -27.08 -19.92 10.69
CA HIS A 90 -28.39 -20.55 10.75
C HIS A 90 -29.47 -19.47 10.67
N PRO A 91 -30.54 -19.71 9.88
CA PRO A 91 -31.65 -18.78 9.83
C PRO A 91 -32.33 -18.73 11.20
N TYR A 92 -32.84 -17.55 11.54
CA TYR A 92 -33.67 -17.31 12.72
C TYR A 92 -34.86 -16.43 12.30
N GLY A 93 -36.02 -16.58 12.93
CA GLY A 93 -37.23 -15.80 12.67
C GLY A 93 -38.18 -16.38 11.60
N ASP A 94 -39.37 -15.80 11.48
CA ASP A 94 -40.44 -16.29 10.59
C ASP A 94 -40.30 -15.67 9.18
N SER A 95 -40.09 -16.50 8.15
CA SER A 95 -39.50 -16.11 6.86
C SER A 95 -40.38 -15.26 5.91
N LYS A 96 -41.49 -14.71 6.38
CA LYS A 96 -42.58 -14.22 5.51
C LYS A 96 -42.37 -12.82 4.94
N GLN A 97 -41.46 -12.00 5.48
CA GLN A 97 -41.15 -10.68 4.94
C GLN A 97 -39.66 -10.37 5.06
N ILE A 98 -38.91 -10.77 4.04
CA ILE A 98 -37.53 -10.34 3.87
C ILE A 98 -37.54 -8.97 3.18
N ASP A 99 -37.16 -7.92 3.90
CA ASP A 99 -36.94 -6.59 3.30
C ASP A 99 -35.71 -6.62 2.40
N LYS A 100 -35.94 -6.54 1.08
CA LYS A 100 -34.88 -6.51 0.04
C LYS A 100 -33.85 -5.39 0.27
N GLU A 101 -34.28 -4.27 0.84
CA GLU A 101 -33.42 -3.10 1.09
C GLU A 101 -32.43 -3.32 2.26
N PHE A 102 -32.84 -4.04 3.31
CA PHE A 102 -31.93 -4.44 4.40
C PHE A 102 -30.87 -5.43 3.90
N PHE A 103 -31.28 -6.29 2.95
CA PHE A 103 -30.43 -7.28 2.29
C PHE A 103 -29.36 -6.69 1.37
N GLU A 104 -29.70 -5.70 0.54
CA GLU A 104 -28.74 -5.07 -0.39
C GLU A 104 -27.66 -4.26 0.33
N LYS A 105 -27.97 -3.73 1.52
CA LYS A 105 -27.05 -2.88 2.28
C LYS A 105 -25.92 -3.66 2.96
N TYR A 106 -26.07 -4.97 3.18
CA TYR A 106 -25.18 -5.73 4.07
C TYR A 106 -24.21 -6.72 3.42
N HIS A 107 -24.41 -7.28 2.21
CA HIS A 107 -23.47 -8.32 1.74
C HIS A 107 -23.21 -8.44 0.23
N ASN A 108 -21.92 -8.56 -0.08
CA ASN A 108 -21.33 -8.93 -1.36
C ASN A 108 -21.48 -10.45 -1.63
N LEU A 109 -22.04 -10.80 -2.79
CA LEU A 109 -21.79 -11.98 -3.66
C LEU A 109 -21.85 -13.43 -3.12
N ASN A 110 -21.83 -13.69 -1.81
CA ASN A 110 -21.79 -15.04 -1.23
C ASN A 110 -23.17 -15.72 -1.08
N GLN A 111 -24.18 -15.29 -1.86
CA GLN A 111 -25.58 -15.64 -1.61
C GLN A 111 -26.12 -16.84 -2.40
N LYS A 112 -25.43 -17.32 -3.44
CA LYS A 112 -25.95 -18.44 -4.24
C LYS A 112 -25.44 -19.77 -3.71
N THR A 113 -26.36 -20.68 -3.40
CA THR A 113 -26.05 -22.09 -3.13
C THR A 113 -25.25 -22.67 -4.30
N SER A 114 -24.36 -23.63 -4.05
CA SER A 114 -23.57 -24.30 -5.11
C SER A 114 -24.46 -24.82 -6.26
N GLU A 115 -25.72 -25.16 -5.97
CA GLU A 115 -26.76 -25.61 -6.91
C GLU A 115 -27.30 -24.50 -7.82
N GLU A 116 -27.43 -23.26 -7.35
CA GLU A 116 -27.87 -22.11 -8.15
C GLU A 116 -26.75 -21.59 -9.05
N ILE A 117 -25.50 -21.62 -8.54
CA ILE A 117 -24.30 -21.37 -9.33
C ILE A 117 -24.19 -22.40 -10.46
N GLU A 118 -24.68 -23.63 -10.24
CA GLU A 118 -24.75 -24.71 -11.22
C GLU A 118 -25.61 -24.45 -12.44
N GLN A 119 -26.71 -23.73 -12.25
CA GLN A 119 -27.66 -23.48 -13.32
C GLN A 119 -27.26 -22.29 -14.21
N GLU A 120 -26.46 -21.35 -13.71
CA GLU A 120 -25.93 -20.20 -14.48
C GLU A 120 -24.61 -20.52 -15.25
N LYS A 121 -24.10 -21.77 -15.17
CA LYS A 121 -22.75 -22.16 -15.62
C LYS A 121 -22.54 -22.05 -17.13
N LEU A 122 -21.88 -20.96 -17.54
CA LEU A 122 -20.68 -21.02 -18.40
C LEU A 122 -19.88 -19.69 -18.48
N ASN A 123 -20.35 -18.63 -17.82
CA ASN A 123 -20.05 -17.26 -18.25
C ASN A 123 -19.53 -16.32 -17.16
N MET A 124 -19.02 -16.80 -16.03
CA MET A 124 -18.40 -15.94 -15.01
C MET A 124 -16.88 -15.98 -15.11
N VAL A 125 -16.24 -14.86 -14.78
CA VAL A 125 -14.78 -14.75 -14.65
C VAL A 125 -14.37 -15.37 -13.30
N PRO A 126 -13.21 -16.06 -13.18
CA PRO A 126 -12.75 -16.70 -11.94
C PRO A 126 -12.85 -15.81 -10.69
N GLU A 127 -12.60 -14.50 -10.81
CA GLU A 127 -12.72 -13.53 -9.70
C GLU A 127 -14.12 -13.45 -9.07
N LYS A 128 -15.19 -13.87 -9.78
CA LYS A 128 -16.58 -13.76 -9.33
C LYS A 128 -17.21 -15.09 -8.92
N ASP A 129 -16.54 -16.22 -9.14
CA ASP A 129 -17.10 -17.55 -8.90
C ASP A 129 -16.41 -18.18 -7.68
N PRO A 130 -17.14 -18.44 -6.57
CA PRO A 130 -16.56 -18.89 -5.30
C PRO A 130 -15.87 -20.26 -5.38
N ARG A 131 -16.12 -21.02 -6.45
CA ARG A 131 -15.45 -22.31 -6.70
C ARG A 131 -14.01 -22.14 -7.17
N TYR A 132 -13.66 -20.96 -7.69
CA TYR A 132 -12.29 -20.59 -8.00
C TYR A 132 -11.66 -19.97 -6.76
N ILE A 133 -10.97 -20.80 -5.99
CA ILE A 133 -10.39 -20.43 -4.71
C ILE A 133 -8.95 -19.96 -4.95
N PRO A 134 -8.58 -18.73 -4.58
CA PRO A 134 -7.21 -18.24 -4.66
C PRO A 134 -6.23 -19.20 -3.97
N LEU A 135 -5.16 -19.57 -4.67
CA LEU A 135 -4.12 -20.45 -4.16
C LEU A 135 -2.87 -19.63 -3.83
N LYS A 136 -2.41 -19.72 -2.59
CA LYS A 136 -1.11 -19.16 -2.18
C LYS A 136 -0.12 -20.29 -1.97
N SER A 137 0.91 -20.36 -2.81
CA SER A 137 2.05 -21.27 -2.64
C SER A 137 3.09 -20.68 -1.70
N GLU A 138 3.73 -21.54 -0.91
CA GLU A 138 4.86 -21.18 -0.05
C GLU A 138 5.87 -22.33 -0.03
N PHE A 139 7.13 -22.02 -0.34
CA PHE A 139 8.23 -22.96 -0.17
C PHE A 139 8.83 -22.82 1.23
N LEU A 140 8.80 -23.91 2.00
CA LEU A 140 9.22 -23.95 3.40
C LEU A 140 10.71 -24.28 3.53
N GLU A 141 11.58 -23.42 2.98
CA GLU A 141 13.02 -23.65 2.88
C GLU A 141 13.74 -23.88 4.24
N LYS A 142 13.15 -23.35 5.33
CA LYS A 142 13.71 -23.41 6.69
C LYS A 142 13.30 -24.66 7.47
N GLU A 143 12.23 -25.33 7.07
CA GLU A 143 11.82 -26.57 7.71
C GLU A 143 12.74 -27.72 7.27
N SER A 144 12.74 -28.83 8.00
CA SER A 144 13.38 -30.07 7.53
C SER A 144 12.49 -30.76 6.49
N ASP A 145 13.06 -31.73 5.78
CA ASP A 145 12.24 -32.74 5.14
C ASP A 145 11.37 -33.45 6.19
N ILE A 146 10.19 -33.89 5.76
CA ILE A 146 9.22 -34.57 6.62
C ILE A 146 8.71 -35.81 5.91
N PHE A 147 8.41 -36.85 6.69
CA PHE A 147 7.79 -38.07 6.18
C PHE A 147 6.32 -37.84 5.87
N LEU A 148 5.76 -38.62 4.95
CA LEU A 148 4.36 -38.51 4.52
C LEU A 148 3.37 -38.58 5.71
N GLU A 149 3.67 -39.41 6.70
CA GLU A 149 2.85 -39.57 7.91
C GLU A 149 2.75 -38.28 8.73
N GLN A 150 3.79 -37.43 8.70
CA GLN A 150 3.88 -36.19 9.46
C GLN A 150 3.26 -34.99 8.72
N VAL A 151 2.97 -35.13 7.43
CA VAL A 151 2.52 -34.02 6.56
C VAL A 151 1.21 -33.41 7.03
N PHE A 152 0.25 -34.22 7.49
CA PHE A 152 -1.04 -33.70 7.92
C PHE A 152 -0.96 -32.90 9.23
N ASP A 153 -0.11 -33.33 10.16
CA ASP A 153 0.11 -32.63 11.43
C ASP A 153 0.92 -31.35 11.22
N ALA A 154 2.00 -31.43 10.44
CA ALA A 154 2.79 -30.26 10.04
C ALA A 154 1.93 -29.25 9.25
N GLY A 155 1.11 -29.74 8.32
CA GLY A 155 0.18 -28.92 7.55
C GLY A 155 -0.87 -28.24 8.40
N LYS A 156 -1.42 -28.92 9.42
CA LYS A 156 -2.35 -28.31 10.39
C LYS A 156 -1.67 -27.18 11.18
N ARG A 157 -0.43 -27.38 11.64
CA ARG A 157 0.37 -26.37 12.35
C ARG A 157 0.67 -25.14 11.48
N LEU A 158 1.00 -25.36 10.21
CA LEU A 158 1.44 -24.31 9.28
C LEU A 158 0.30 -23.71 8.42
N GLY A 159 -0.94 -24.18 8.61
CA GLY A 159 -2.11 -23.74 7.87
C GLY A 159 -2.12 -24.17 6.40
N CYS A 160 -1.42 -25.24 6.05
CA CYS A 160 -1.34 -25.78 4.69
C CYS A 160 -2.61 -26.60 4.38
N PHE A 161 -3.30 -26.26 3.29
CA PHE A 161 -4.42 -27.05 2.77
C PHE A 161 -3.93 -28.18 1.87
N TYR A 162 -2.96 -27.85 1.02
CA TYR A 162 -2.22 -28.80 0.20
C TYR A 162 -0.77 -28.82 0.67
N ALA A 163 -0.13 -29.98 0.62
CA ALA A 163 1.29 -30.10 0.86
C ALA A 163 1.96 -31.01 -0.17
N ILE A 164 3.10 -30.57 -0.69
CA ILE A 164 3.97 -31.36 -1.56
C ILE A 164 5.19 -31.77 -0.75
N THR A 165 5.35 -33.07 -0.57
CA THR A 165 6.57 -33.72 -0.10
C THR A 165 7.18 -34.52 -1.24
N GLY A 166 8.41 -34.98 -1.06
CA GLY A 166 9.04 -35.81 -2.05
C GLY A 166 10.34 -36.39 -1.58
N GLU A 167 10.80 -37.37 -2.34
CA GLU A 167 11.99 -38.15 -2.08
C GLU A 167 12.73 -38.30 -3.40
N TYR A 168 14.05 -38.26 -3.36
CA TYR A 168 14.86 -38.48 -4.55
C TYR A 168 15.98 -39.48 -4.29
N LYS A 169 16.24 -40.31 -5.28
CA LYS A 169 17.22 -41.39 -5.23
C LYS A 169 18.02 -41.46 -6.52
N GLN A 170 19.33 -41.36 -6.41
CA GLN A 170 20.24 -41.66 -7.50
C GLN A 170 20.28 -43.18 -7.71
N THR A 171 20.04 -43.60 -8.94
CA THR A 171 20.13 -44.99 -9.39
C THR A 171 21.24 -45.07 -10.44
N GLY A 172 22.30 -45.85 -10.21
CA GLY A 172 23.47 -45.86 -11.09
C GLY A 172 24.27 -44.54 -11.06
N GLU A 173 25.04 -44.25 -12.12
CA GLU A 173 26.00 -43.13 -12.13
C GLU A 173 25.37 -41.74 -12.36
N ASP A 174 24.32 -41.60 -13.19
CA ASP A 174 23.76 -40.29 -13.56
C ASP A 174 22.23 -40.23 -13.56
N THR A 175 21.52 -41.29 -13.16
CA THR A 175 20.05 -41.28 -13.17
C THR A 175 19.50 -40.93 -11.79
N LEU A 176 18.54 -40.00 -11.76
CA LEU A 176 17.88 -39.50 -10.58
C LEU A 176 16.38 -39.82 -10.69
N LYS A 177 15.87 -40.62 -9.76
CA LYS A 177 14.44 -40.88 -9.60
C LYS A 177 13.90 -39.94 -8.53
N ILE A 178 12.89 -39.14 -8.87
CA ILE A 178 12.23 -38.20 -7.96
C ILE A 178 10.77 -38.64 -7.84
N VAL A 179 10.33 -38.84 -6.61
CA VAL A 179 8.94 -39.15 -6.25
C VAL A 179 8.39 -37.95 -5.49
N MET A 180 7.30 -37.39 -5.98
CA MET A 180 6.59 -36.27 -5.36
C MET A 180 5.20 -36.72 -4.94
N GLU A 181 4.78 -36.28 -3.77
CA GLU A 181 3.53 -36.67 -3.15
C GLU A 181 2.74 -35.42 -2.83
N LEU A 182 1.61 -35.25 -3.50
CA LEU A 182 0.67 -34.16 -3.24
C LEU A 182 -0.42 -34.67 -2.29
N SER A 183 -0.45 -34.12 -1.09
CA SER A 183 -1.47 -34.39 -0.08
C SER A 183 -2.55 -33.31 -0.06
N SER A 184 -3.80 -33.71 0.14
CA SER A 184 -4.96 -32.83 0.30
C SER A 184 -5.59 -33.00 1.68
N ARG A 185 -5.75 -31.90 2.42
CA ARG A 185 -6.39 -31.91 3.74
C ARG A 185 -7.88 -32.29 3.68
N LYS A 186 -8.56 -31.98 2.57
CA LYS A 186 -10.00 -32.24 2.39
C LYS A 186 -10.33 -33.73 2.43
N ASP A 187 -9.66 -34.51 1.58
CA ASP A 187 -9.97 -35.93 1.41
C ASP A 187 -8.98 -36.85 2.15
N LYS A 188 -7.91 -36.29 2.74
CA LYS A 188 -6.74 -37.03 3.23
C LYS A 188 -6.13 -37.97 2.19
N LYS A 189 -6.32 -37.66 0.91
CA LYS A 189 -5.77 -38.40 -0.22
C LYS A 189 -4.38 -37.88 -0.56
N VAL A 190 -3.52 -38.80 -1.00
CA VAL A 190 -2.18 -38.53 -1.47
C VAL A 190 -2.10 -38.96 -2.93
N LYS A 191 -1.56 -38.09 -3.79
CA LYS A 191 -1.35 -38.36 -5.21
C LYS A 191 0.14 -38.33 -5.54
N ASN A 192 0.62 -39.44 -6.09
CA ASN A 192 2.04 -39.63 -6.38
C ASN A 192 2.37 -39.23 -7.83
N PHE A 193 3.50 -38.55 -8.00
CA PHE A 193 4.06 -38.12 -9.27
C PHE A 193 5.52 -38.55 -9.32
N GLU A 194 5.86 -39.43 -10.24
CA GLU A 194 7.22 -39.92 -10.41
C GLU A 194 7.85 -39.34 -11.69
N VAL A 195 9.12 -39.00 -11.61
CA VAL A 195 9.95 -38.62 -12.75
C VAL A 195 11.35 -39.23 -12.62
N THR A 196 11.82 -39.83 -13.70
CA THR A 196 13.20 -40.31 -13.83
C THR A 196 13.90 -39.42 -14.84
N THR A 197 15.00 -38.81 -14.43
CA THR A 197 15.77 -37.83 -15.20
C THR A 197 17.26 -38.04 -14.96
N SER A 198 18.13 -37.33 -15.67
CA SER A 198 19.56 -37.31 -15.32
C SER A 198 19.85 -36.23 -14.29
N LEU A 199 20.89 -36.40 -13.47
CA LEU A 199 21.27 -35.43 -12.44
C LEU A 199 21.47 -34.03 -13.04
N LYS A 200 22.10 -33.97 -14.23
CA LYS A 200 22.35 -32.72 -14.97
C LYS A 200 21.09 -32.05 -15.52
N ARG A 201 20.05 -32.82 -15.84
CA ARG A 201 18.81 -32.32 -16.49
C ARG A 201 17.63 -32.20 -15.54
N ALA A 202 17.78 -32.61 -14.28
CA ALA A 202 16.68 -32.65 -13.32
C ALA A 202 15.85 -31.36 -13.29
N TYR A 203 16.51 -30.20 -13.17
CA TYR A 203 15.82 -28.90 -13.15
C TYR A 203 15.12 -28.53 -14.46
N GLN A 204 15.60 -29.03 -15.61
CA GLN A 204 15.02 -28.74 -16.92
C GLN A 204 13.81 -29.62 -17.24
N GLU A 205 13.75 -30.83 -16.67
CA GLU A 205 12.68 -31.80 -16.95
C GLU A 205 11.54 -31.75 -15.92
N LEU A 206 11.80 -31.25 -14.70
CA LEU A 206 10.80 -31.03 -13.65
C LEU A 206 9.55 -30.24 -14.08
N PRO A 207 9.63 -29.18 -14.92
CA PRO A 207 8.45 -28.44 -15.36
C PRO A 207 7.35 -29.29 -15.99
N SER A 208 7.70 -30.41 -16.65
CA SER A 208 6.74 -31.36 -17.21
C SER A 208 5.87 -31.99 -16.10
N THR A 209 6.50 -32.39 -15.00
CA THR A 209 5.83 -33.02 -13.85
C THR A 209 5.10 -31.98 -12.99
N SER A 210 5.68 -30.81 -12.76
CA SER A 210 5.00 -29.64 -12.17
C SER A 210 3.73 -29.30 -12.95
N GLY A 211 3.79 -29.40 -14.28
CA GLY A 211 2.63 -29.30 -15.16
C GLY A 211 1.53 -30.29 -14.79
N LYS A 212 1.85 -31.58 -14.61
CA LYS A 212 0.89 -32.62 -14.18
C LYS A 212 0.25 -32.30 -12.83
N ILE A 213 1.05 -31.82 -11.86
CA ILE A 213 0.57 -31.39 -10.54
C ILE A 213 -0.43 -30.24 -10.68
N LYS A 214 -0.11 -29.21 -11.47
CA LYS A 214 -1.04 -28.10 -11.76
C LYS A 214 -2.36 -28.59 -12.36
N ARG A 215 -2.32 -29.52 -13.32
CA ARG A 215 -3.57 -30.08 -13.90
C ARG A 215 -4.42 -30.78 -12.85
N HIS A 216 -3.77 -31.51 -11.94
CA HIS A 216 -4.48 -32.18 -10.85
C HIS A 216 -5.10 -31.19 -9.86
N LEU A 217 -4.37 -30.11 -9.53
CA LEU A 217 -4.87 -29.05 -8.64
C LEU A 217 -6.02 -28.24 -9.25
N ILE A 218 -5.98 -27.94 -10.56
CA ILE A 218 -7.03 -27.17 -11.22
C ILE A 218 -8.35 -27.95 -11.30
N ASN A 219 -8.31 -29.28 -11.41
CA ASN A 219 -9.51 -30.13 -11.52
C ASN A 219 -10.55 -29.62 -12.57
N GLN A 220 -10.06 -29.05 -13.67
CA GLN A 220 -10.85 -28.61 -14.81
C GLN A 220 -10.18 -29.01 -16.13
N ASP A 221 -10.97 -28.99 -17.19
CA ASP A 221 -10.45 -29.08 -18.55
C ASP A 221 -9.51 -27.91 -18.85
N LEU A 222 -8.40 -28.21 -19.53
CA LEU A 222 -7.40 -27.23 -19.91
C LEU A 222 -7.46 -26.95 -21.41
N ALA A 223 -7.04 -25.75 -21.78
CA ALA A 223 -7.00 -25.25 -23.13
C ALA A 223 -5.60 -24.76 -23.50
N PHE A 224 -5.29 -24.89 -24.78
CA PHE A 224 -4.09 -24.33 -25.37
C PHE A 224 -4.37 -22.90 -25.83
N VAL A 225 -3.56 -21.93 -25.40
CA VAL A 225 -3.70 -20.51 -25.73
C VAL A 225 -2.40 -19.97 -26.32
N LEU A 226 -2.48 -19.34 -27.50
CA LEU A 226 -1.38 -18.60 -28.12
C LEU A 226 -1.70 -17.11 -28.13
N ILE A 227 -0.84 -16.30 -27.50
CA ILE A 227 -1.02 -14.85 -27.37
C ILE A 227 0.07 -14.13 -28.16
N LYS A 228 -0.37 -13.23 -29.05
CA LYS A 228 0.48 -12.37 -29.88
C LYS A 228 0.09 -10.90 -29.69
N SER A 229 1.02 -9.98 -29.90
CA SER A 229 0.82 -8.54 -29.74
C SER A 229 1.07 -7.73 -31.02
N GLY A 230 0.60 -8.25 -32.16
CA GLY A 230 0.90 -7.67 -33.48
C GLY A 230 2.40 -7.68 -33.76
N ASN A 231 2.97 -6.50 -34.02
CA ASN A 231 4.39 -6.32 -34.32
C ASN A 231 5.25 -6.06 -33.07
N THR A 232 4.62 -5.78 -31.92
CA THR A 232 5.34 -5.44 -30.69
C THR A 232 5.81 -6.72 -30.01
N LYS A 233 7.12 -6.90 -29.80
CA LYS A 233 7.70 -8.02 -29.03
C LYS A 233 7.83 -7.66 -27.54
N ASP A 234 8.08 -8.65 -26.68
CA ASP A 234 8.38 -8.45 -25.25
C ASP A 234 7.27 -7.76 -24.45
N VAL A 235 6.01 -8.02 -24.79
CA VAL A 235 4.85 -7.52 -24.03
C VAL A 235 4.57 -8.46 -22.87
N LEU A 236 4.54 -7.94 -21.64
CA LEU A 236 4.19 -8.68 -20.44
C LEU A 236 2.71 -9.10 -20.50
N ILE A 237 2.45 -10.38 -20.22
CA ILE A 237 1.12 -10.99 -20.24
C ILE A 237 0.73 -11.36 -18.82
N TYR A 238 -0.46 -10.94 -18.43
CA TYR A 238 -1.11 -11.36 -17.19
C TYR A 238 -2.47 -11.99 -17.52
N ILE A 239 -2.76 -13.13 -16.91
CA ILE A 239 -4.07 -13.81 -17.00
C ILE A 239 -4.64 -13.88 -15.59
N ASP A 240 -5.85 -13.35 -15.39
CA ASP A 240 -6.53 -13.26 -14.09
C ASP A 240 -5.63 -12.63 -13.00
N GLY A 241 -4.85 -11.63 -13.40
CA GLY A 241 -3.91 -10.92 -12.53
C GLY A 241 -2.52 -11.58 -12.37
N ALA A 242 -2.37 -12.87 -12.70
CA ALA A 242 -1.09 -13.58 -12.58
C ALA A 242 -0.20 -13.40 -13.81
N TYR A 243 1.09 -13.14 -13.59
CA TYR A 243 2.08 -13.01 -14.66
C TYR A 243 2.37 -14.36 -15.31
N GLN A 244 2.26 -14.43 -16.64
CA GLN A 244 2.45 -15.67 -17.41
C GLN A 244 3.68 -15.65 -18.32
N GLY A 245 4.28 -14.47 -18.56
CA GLY A 245 5.45 -14.33 -19.43
C GLY A 245 5.36 -13.17 -20.42
N LYS A 246 6.11 -13.25 -21.52
CA LYS A 246 6.20 -12.22 -22.57
C LYS A 246 5.71 -12.75 -23.92
N THR A 247 5.18 -11.86 -24.77
CA THR A 247 4.79 -12.21 -26.14
C THR A 247 5.98 -12.48 -27.07
N PRO A 248 5.85 -13.42 -28.03
CA PRO A 248 4.73 -14.34 -28.23
C PRO A 248 4.74 -15.46 -27.17
N LEU A 249 3.59 -15.72 -26.55
CA LEU A 249 3.47 -16.69 -25.45
C LEU A 249 2.52 -17.82 -25.84
N SER A 250 2.95 -19.05 -25.57
CA SER A 250 2.17 -20.27 -25.78
C SER A 250 1.96 -20.98 -24.45
N LEU A 251 0.70 -21.05 -23.99
CA LEU A 251 0.30 -21.71 -22.76
C LEU A 251 -0.49 -22.98 -23.09
N GLN A 252 -0.26 -24.06 -22.36
CA GLN A 252 -0.91 -25.36 -22.58
C GLN A 252 -1.87 -25.74 -21.45
N ASP A 253 -1.87 -24.96 -20.38
CA ASP A 253 -2.44 -25.25 -19.07
C ASP A 253 -3.34 -24.11 -18.58
N VAL A 254 -4.03 -23.41 -19.49
CA VAL A 254 -5.04 -22.41 -19.14
C VAL A 254 -6.37 -23.13 -18.92
N PRO A 255 -7.07 -22.93 -17.79
CA PRO A 255 -8.41 -23.48 -17.60
C PRO A 255 -9.37 -23.06 -18.72
N VAL A 256 -10.39 -23.89 -18.99
CA VAL A 256 -11.47 -23.51 -19.90
C VAL A 256 -12.42 -22.51 -19.22
N GLY A 257 -12.91 -21.52 -19.95
CA GLY A 257 -13.84 -20.52 -19.41
C GLY A 257 -13.48 -19.09 -19.76
N LYS A 258 -14.05 -18.12 -19.04
CA LYS A 258 -13.74 -16.68 -19.22
C LYS A 258 -12.50 -16.32 -18.43
N HIS A 259 -11.52 -15.68 -19.05
CA HIS A 259 -10.34 -15.16 -18.35
C HIS A 259 -10.06 -13.70 -18.70
N ASN A 260 -9.54 -12.95 -17.72
CA ASN A 260 -9.10 -11.57 -17.90
C ASN A 260 -7.65 -11.55 -18.37
N LEU A 261 -7.42 -11.22 -19.63
CA LEU A 261 -6.09 -11.04 -20.20
C LEU A 261 -5.69 -9.56 -20.16
N LYS A 262 -4.55 -9.25 -19.55
CA LYS A 262 -3.95 -7.91 -19.51
C LYS A 262 -2.57 -7.94 -20.15
N LEU A 263 -2.35 -7.06 -21.12
CA LEU A 263 -1.07 -6.83 -21.78
C LEU A 263 -0.47 -5.53 -21.27
N MET A 264 0.80 -5.57 -20.90
CA MET A 264 1.56 -4.42 -20.42
C MET A 264 2.92 -4.34 -21.09
N LYS A 265 3.29 -3.14 -21.53
CA LYS A 265 4.65 -2.84 -21.98
C LYS A 265 4.96 -1.39 -21.65
N GLU A 266 6.19 -1.13 -21.22
CA GLU A 266 6.65 0.23 -20.96
C GLU A 266 6.59 1.07 -22.24
N GLY A 267 6.08 2.31 -22.13
CA GLY A 267 5.88 3.19 -23.28
C GLY A 267 4.68 2.83 -24.16
N TYR A 268 3.79 1.93 -23.70
CA TYR A 268 2.54 1.58 -24.39
C TYR A 268 1.34 1.69 -23.44
N PHE A 269 0.14 1.91 -23.99
CA PHE A 269 -1.09 1.81 -23.22
C PHE A 269 -1.36 0.35 -22.87
N SER A 270 -1.60 0.07 -21.58
CA SER A 270 -1.99 -1.28 -21.15
C SER A 270 -3.36 -1.64 -21.74
N LYS A 271 -3.53 -2.88 -22.18
CA LYS A 271 -4.78 -3.34 -22.80
C LYS A 271 -5.35 -4.53 -22.03
N LYS A 272 -6.62 -4.43 -21.63
CA LYS A 272 -7.38 -5.53 -21.01
C LYS A 272 -8.33 -6.13 -22.06
N LYS A 273 -8.47 -7.45 -22.08
CA LYS A 273 -9.38 -8.19 -22.97
C LYS A 273 -9.87 -9.45 -22.26
N VAL A 274 -11.15 -9.77 -22.38
CA VAL A 274 -11.67 -11.07 -21.92
C VAL A 274 -11.43 -12.11 -23.00
N ILE A 275 -10.86 -13.25 -22.63
CA ILE A 275 -10.62 -14.40 -23.50
C ILE A 275 -11.45 -15.60 -23.05
N PHE A 276 -11.68 -16.54 -23.98
CA PHE A 276 -12.55 -17.70 -23.79
C PHE A 276 -11.87 -18.97 -24.33
N PRO A 277 -10.85 -19.51 -23.64
CA PRO A 277 -10.19 -20.73 -24.05
C PRO A 277 -11.17 -21.91 -24.03
N LYS A 278 -11.11 -22.74 -25.09
CA LYS A 278 -11.98 -23.90 -25.28
C LYS A 278 -11.18 -25.20 -25.18
N LYS A 279 -11.80 -26.22 -24.60
CA LYS A 279 -11.24 -27.58 -24.49
C LYS A 279 -10.78 -28.08 -25.86
N ASN A 280 -9.62 -28.74 -25.89
CA ASN A 280 -9.07 -29.41 -27.08
C ASN A 280 -8.91 -28.53 -28.33
N LYS A 281 -8.95 -27.20 -28.20
CA LYS A 281 -8.78 -26.26 -29.32
C LYS A 281 -7.71 -25.22 -29.00
N LYS A 282 -6.74 -25.10 -29.90
CA LYS A 282 -5.73 -24.03 -29.87
C LYS A 282 -6.41 -22.68 -30.14
N SER A 283 -6.56 -21.88 -29.10
CA SER A 283 -7.15 -20.54 -29.17
C SER A 283 -6.05 -19.52 -29.39
N THR A 284 -6.12 -18.73 -30.47
CA THR A 284 -5.11 -17.72 -30.79
C THR A 284 -5.68 -16.32 -30.61
N TYR A 285 -5.01 -15.48 -29.83
CA TYR A 285 -5.39 -14.09 -29.57
C TYR A 285 -4.28 -13.15 -30.03
N ASN A 286 -4.56 -12.32 -31.04
CA ASN A 286 -3.66 -11.25 -31.48
C ASN A 286 -4.17 -9.89 -31.00
N ILE A 287 -3.42 -9.22 -30.13
CA ILE A 287 -3.84 -8.00 -29.44
C ILE A 287 -2.77 -6.92 -29.61
N PRO A 288 -2.88 -6.04 -30.62
CA PRO A 288 -1.91 -4.96 -30.80
C PRO A 288 -2.00 -3.94 -29.66
N LEU A 289 -0.85 -3.42 -29.25
CA LEU A 289 -0.70 -2.33 -28.29
C LEU A 289 -0.41 -1.01 -28.99
N ASN A 290 -0.93 0.08 -28.43
CA ASN A 290 -0.69 1.43 -28.93
C ASN A 290 0.45 2.07 -28.11
N PRO A 291 1.48 2.65 -28.75
CA PRO A 291 2.52 3.38 -28.02
C PRO A 291 1.93 4.61 -27.33
N ARG A 292 2.49 4.96 -26.18
CA ARG A 292 2.24 6.24 -25.50
C ARG A 292 3.16 7.28 -26.12
N GLU A 293 2.63 8.46 -26.40
CA GLU A 293 3.45 9.55 -26.89
C GLU A 293 4.31 10.08 -25.73
N LYS A 294 5.59 10.35 -26.03
CA LYS A 294 6.53 11.00 -25.10
C LYS A 294 6.51 12.52 -25.26
N THR A 295 5.71 13.02 -26.18
CA THR A 295 5.61 14.43 -26.56
C THR A 295 4.28 15.02 -26.10
N ALA A 296 4.33 16.26 -25.66
CA ALA A 296 3.20 17.12 -25.38
C ALA A 296 3.17 18.25 -26.42
N LEU A 297 1.98 18.76 -26.72
CA LEU A 297 1.79 19.92 -27.58
C LEU A 297 1.59 21.16 -26.72
N LEU A 298 2.45 22.16 -26.93
CA LEU A 298 2.48 23.42 -26.21
C LEU A 298 2.09 24.58 -27.14
N THR A 299 1.20 25.44 -26.66
CA THR A 299 0.83 26.70 -27.31
C THR A 299 1.07 27.86 -26.35
N VAL A 300 1.88 28.84 -26.75
CA VAL A 300 2.26 30.00 -25.91
C VAL A 300 2.04 31.28 -26.70
N THR A 301 1.39 32.24 -26.06
CA THR A 301 1.22 33.60 -26.59
C THR A 301 1.73 34.60 -25.57
N ALA A 302 2.38 35.66 -26.03
CA ALA A 302 2.89 36.70 -25.17
C ALA A 302 2.55 38.10 -25.69
N LYS A 303 2.40 39.05 -24.76
CA LYS A 303 2.34 40.49 -25.05
C LYS A 303 3.58 41.15 -24.44
N PRO A 304 4.47 41.77 -25.24
CA PRO A 304 4.42 41.92 -26.70
C PRO A 304 4.69 40.62 -27.47
N GLU A 305 4.20 40.56 -28.71
CA GLU A 305 4.46 39.43 -29.62
C GLU A 305 5.94 39.39 -30.06
N GLY A 306 6.37 38.22 -30.55
CA GLY A 306 7.76 37.99 -30.95
C GLY A 306 8.72 37.86 -29.78
N SER A 307 8.22 37.45 -28.61
CA SER A 307 9.02 37.11 -27.43
C SER A 307 9.58 35.70 -27.55
N SER A 308 10.84 35.51 -27.19
CA SER A 308 11.58 34.24 -27.23
C SER A 308 11.16 33.32 -26.10
N VAL A 309 10.77 32.09 -26.43
CA VAL A 309 10.32 31.07 -25.48
C VAL A 309 11.39 30.00 -25.31
N TYR A 310 11.82 29.81 -24.08
CA TYR A 310 12.81 28.82 -23.64
C TYR A 310 12.16 27.82 -22.70
N MET A 311 12.65 26.58 -22.71
CA MET A 311 12.25 25.52 -21.79
C MET A 311 13.45 24.65 -21.45
N GLY A 312 13.67 24.37 -20.17
CA GLY A 312 14.88 23.68 -19.71
C GLY A 312 16.17 24.37 -20.18
N GLY A 313 16.15 25.70 -20.37
CA GLY A 313 17.27 26.50 -20.90
C GLY A 313 17.46 26.46 -22.43
N LYS A 314 16.66 25.70 -23.18
CA LYS A 314 16.74 25.61 -24.64
C LYS A 314 15.66 26.47 -25.31
N LEU A 315 16.03 27.22 -26.36
CA LEU A 315 15.07 27.99 -27.16
C LEU A 315 14.16 27.04 -27.95
N ILE A 316 12.85 27.14 -27.75
CA ILE A 316 11.84 26.39 -28.51
C ILE A 316 11.36 27.20 -29.72
N GLY A 317 11.16 28.51 -29.57
CA GLY A 317 10.66 29.37 -30.64
C GLY A 317 10.27 30.77 -30.19
N LEU A 318 9.55 31.49 -31.04
CA LEU A 318 9.03 32.84 -30.78
C LEU A 318 7.50 32.82 -30.62
N THR A 319 6.96 33.72 -29.81
CA THR A 319 5.50 33.91 -29.65
C THR A 319 4.90 34.68 -30.83
N PRO A 320 3.67 34.34 -31.29
CA PRO A 320 2.83 33.23 -30.82
C PRO A 320 3.35 31.87 -31.30
N LEU A 321 3.62 30.97 -30.35
CA LEU A 321 4.11 29.61 -30.57
C LEU A 321 2.91 28.67 -30.55
N LYS A 322 2.68 27.89 -31.61
CA LYS A 322 1.54 26.96 -31.73
C LYS A 322 2.01 25.53 -31.89
N ASN A 323 1.40 24.60 -31.14
CA ASN A 323 1.59 23.15 -31.24
C ASN A 323 3.07 22.71 -31.25
N ALA A 324 3.91 23.36 -30.43
CA ALA A 324 5.29 22.97 -30.28
C ALA A 324 5.38 21.62 -29.57
N LYS A 325 6.10 20.65 -30.17
CA LYS A 325 6.33 19.34 -29.57
C LYS A 325 7.44 19.42 -28.53
N VAL A 326 7.08 19.19 -27.28
CA VAL A 326 7.99 19.27 -26.11
C VAL A 326 7.90 18.00 -25.28
N HIS A 327 8.85 17.77 -24.38
CA HIS A 327 8.78 16.63 -23.46
C HIS A 327 7.64 16.80 -22.45
N LYS A 328 6.91 15.72 -22.17
CA LYS A 328 5.87 15.74 -21.13
C LYS A 328 6.48 15.68 -19.73
N GLY A 329 5.80 16.28 -18.76
CA GLY A 329 6.24 16.37 -17.37
C GLY A 329 6.33 17.80 -16.87
N LEU A 330 6.94 17.96 -15.69
CA LEU A 330 7.23 19.26 -15.09
C LEU A 330 8.48 19.86 -15.72
N ASP A 331 8.39 21.08 -16.21
CA ASP A 331 9.51 21.85 -16.75
C ASP A 331 9.30 23.35 -16.45
N GLN A 332 10.35 24.15 -16.61
CA GLN A 332 10.28 25.60 -16.43
C GLN A 332 10.30 26.29 -17.80
N ILE A 333 9.32 27.15 -18.03
CA ILE A 333 9.26 28.04 -19.18
C ILE A 333 9.89 29.39 -18.84
N LYS A 334 10.71 29.91 -19.75
CA LYS A 334 11.21 31.28 -19.73
C LYS A 334 10.76 32.01 -20.98
N VAL A 335 10.15 33.18 -20.82
CA VAL A 335 9.79 34.06 -21.94
C VAL A 335 10.55 35.38 -21.83
N SER A 336 11.26 35.74 -22.90
CA SER A 336 12.19 36.88 -22.90
C SER A 336 12.00 37.76 -24.13
N LYS A 337 12.09 39.06 -23.94
CA LYS A 337 12.02 40.08 -25.00
C LYS A 337 12.90 41.26 -24.64
N GLU A 338 13.51 41.87 -25.65
CA GLU A 338 14.32 43.07 -25.48
C GLU A 338 13.50 44.23 -24.89
N ASN A 339 14.04 44.92 -23.88
CA ASN A 339 13.39 45.97 -23.10
C ASN A 339 12.18 45.52 -22.26
N TYR A 340 12.05 44.21 -22.03
CA TYR A 340 11.08 43.64 -21.09
C TYR A 340 11.79 42.76 -20.06
N ILE A 341 11.15 42.62 -18.91
CA ILE A 341 11.60 41.74 -17.83
C ILE A 341 11.26 40.29 -18.21
N ASP A 342 12.25 39.39 -18.13
CA ASP A 342 12.09 37.96 -18.40
C ASP A 342 11.06 37.36 -17.44
N TYR A 343 10.09 36.64 -17.99
CA TYR A 343 9.12 35.86 -17.22
C TYR A 343 9.63 34.42 -17.05
N PHE A 344 9.48 33.89 -15.84
CA PHE A 344 9.74 32.50 -15.50
C PHE A 344 8.46 31.89 -14.92
N GLY A 345 8.11 30.68 -15.34
CA GLY A 345 6.98 29.95 -14.80
C GLY A 345 7.21 28.45 -14.88
N ASP A 346 6.68 27.70 -13.92
CA ASP A 346 6.72 26.24 -13.97
C ASP A 346 5.47 25.72 -14.67
N ILE A 347 5.62 24.70 -15.51
CA ILE A 347 4.53 24.13 -16.30
C ILE A 347 4.49 22.61 -16.15
N GLU A 348 3.28 22.05 -16.09
CA GLU A 348 3.06 20.61 -16.14
C GLU A 348 2.43 20.23 -17.49
N LEU A 349 3.22 19.56 -18.34
CA LEU A 349 2.78 19.16 -19.67
C LEU A 349 2.25 17.74 -19.67
N LYS A 350 0.96 17.59 -19.99
CA LYS A 350 0.29 16.30 -20.16
C LYS A 350 0.46 15.79 -21.60
N GLU A 351 0.24 14.49 -21.77
CA GLU A 351 0.28 13.83 -23.07
C GLU A 351 -0.84 14.38 -23.97
N GLY A 352 -0.49 14.78 -25.20
CA GLY A 352 -1.43 15.41 -26.15
C GLY A 352 -1.50 16.93 -26.02
N ASP A 353 -2.69 17.49 -26.22
CA ASP A 353 -2.94 18.94 -26.22
C ASP A 353 -3.03 19.51 -24.81
N ASN A 354 -2.25 20.56 -24.55
CA ASN A 354 -2.29 21.32 -23.31
C ASN A 354 -3.00 22.67 -23.52
N PRO A 355 -3.60 23.26 -22.47
CA PRO A 355 -4.23 24.56 -22.57
C PRO A 355 -3.22 25.64 -23.02
N PRO A 356 -3.65 26.64 -23.82
CA PRO A 356 -2.78 27.70 -24.26
C PRO A 356 -2.35 28.58 -23.09
N ILE A 357 -1.07 28.95 -23.07
CA ILE A 357 -0.49 29.82 -22.04
C ILE A 357 -0.45 31.25 -22.56
N HIS A 358 -0.98 32.18 -21.77
CA HIS A 358 -1.03 33.61 -22.09
C HIS A 358 -0.17 34.40 -21.11
N ILE A 359 0.90 35.03 -21.60
CA ILE A 359 1.89 35.74 -20.79
C ILE A 359 1.88 37.23 -21.14
N THR A 360 1.95 38.11 -20.14
CA THR A 360 2.11 39.56 -20.34
C THR A 360 3.41 40.00 -19.68
N LEU A 361 4.36 40.47 -20.48
CA LEU A 361 5.66 40.94 -19.99
C LEU A 361 5.57 42.39 -19.54
N LYS A 362 6.32 42.73 -18.50
CA LYS A 362 6.46 44.11 -18.00
C LYS A 362 7.67 44.77 -18.68
N GLU A 363 7.52 46.04 -19.08
CA GLU A 363 8.62 46.82 -19.64
C GLU A 363 9.73 47.02 -18.59
N GLY A 364 10.99 46.90 -19.01
CA GLY A 364 12.16 47.07 -18.16
C GLY A 364 13.35 46.22 -18.57
N ASN A 365 14.49 46.40 -17.89
CA ASN A 365 15.68 45.59 -18.10
C ASN A 365 15.78 44.48 -17.05
N THR A 366 15.71 43.22 -17.48
CA THR A 366 15.85 42.03 -16.60
C THR A 366 17.07 42.11 -15.68
N LYS A 367 18.25 42.49 -16.19
CA LYS A 367 19.49 42.52 -15.39
C LYS A 367 19.45 43.59 -14.30
N GLU A 368 18.84 44.74 -14.59
CA GLU A 368 18.71 45.83 -13.64
C GLU A 368 17.60 45.56 -12.62
N TYR A 369 16.48 44.99 -13.09
CA TYR A 369 15.35 44.59 -12.27
C TYR A 369 15.78 43.63 -11.16
N TYR A 370 16.45 42.53 -11.50
CA TYR A 370 16.90 41.53 -10.52
C TYR A 370 18.15 41.93 -9.75
N LYS A 371 18.88 42.97 -10.16
CA LYS A 371 20.01 43.51 -9.36
C LYS A 371 19.51 44.24 -8.11
N HIS A 372 18.29 44.77 -8.15
CA HIS A 372 17.70 45.42 -7.00
C HIS A 372 17.27 44.38 -5.96
N ARG A 373 17.89 44.41 -4.78
CA ARG A 373 17.66 43.42 -3.70
C ARG A 373 16.19 43.24 -3.35
N MET A 374 15.34 44.27 -3.47
CA MET A 374 13.91 44.14 -3.15
C MET A 374 13.13 43.37 -4.23
N ASN A 375 13.62 43.35 -5.47
CA ASN A 375 12.96 42.69 -6.60
C ASN A 375 13.30 41.21 -6.68
N VAL A 376 14.45 40.80 -6.14
CA VAL A 376 14.78 39.39 -5.90
C VAL A 376 13.75 38.71 -4.99
N PHE A 377 13.03 39.50 -4.16
CA PHE A 377 11.98 39.00 -3.28
C PHE A 377 10.54 39.17 -3.81
N LEU A 378 10.35 39.84 -4.96
CA LEU A 378 9.01 40.20 -5.46
C LEU A 378 8.40 39.14 -6.39
N ASP A 379 9.19 38.19 -6.88
CA ASP A 379 8.71 37.08 -7.71
C ASP A 379 8.50 35.78 -6.91
N TYR A 380 8.59 35.84 -5.57
CA TYR A 380 8.24 34.71 -4.71
C TYR A 380 6.72 34.52 -4.67
N THR A 381 6.31 33.30 -4.93
CA THR A 381 4.92 32.87 -4.78
C THR A 381 4.56 32.74 -3.31
N TYR A 382 3.26 32.72 -2.99
CA TYR A 382 2.79 32.37 -1.65
C TYR A 382 3.33 31.00 -1.17
N PHE A 383 3.62 30.09 -2.11
CA PHE A 383 4.24 28.81 -1.81
C PHE A 383 5.69 28.96 -1.31
N ASP A 384 6.48 29.84 -1.92
CA ASP A 384 7.86 30.08 -1.48
C ASP A 384 7.91 30.66 -0.05
N PHE A 385 7.00 31.60 0.27
CA PHE A 385 6.86 32.12 1.63
C PHE A 385 6.39 31.06 2.64
N SER A 386 5.53 30.14 2.21
CA SER A 386 5.15 28.97 3.01
C SER A 386 6.35 28.07 3.29
N MET A 387 7.15 27.75 2.27
CA MET A 387 8.34 26.91 2.41
C MET A 387 9.42 27.56 3.27
N TYR A 388 9.66 28.87 3.13
CA TYR A 388 10.58 29.60 4.02
C TYR A 388 10.07 29.67 5.45
N SER A 389 8.76 29.82 5.65
CA SER A 389 8.15 29.76 6.97
C SER A 389 8.36 28.37 7.59
N MET A 390 8.20 27.30 6.80
CA MET A 390 8.47 25.92 7.21
C MET A 390 9.94 25.72 7.61
N TYR A 391 10.90 26.13 6.78
CA TYR A 391 12.33 26.02 7.10
C TYR A 391 12.71 26.86 8.32
N GLY A 392 12.08 28.01 8.51
CA GLY A 392 12.28 28.86 9.68
C GLY A 392 11.86 28.23 11.01
N ILE A 393 11.00 27.21 11.02
CA ILE A 393 10.65 26.47 12.24
C ILE A 393 11.89 25.76 12.83
N ILE A 394 12.81 25.29 11.99
CA ILE A 394 14.00 24.52 12.38
C ILE A 394 14.89 25.28 13.37
N PRO A 395 15.39 26.50 13.10
CA PRO A 395 16.21 27.24 14.04
C PRO A 395 15.45 27.64 15.32
N PHE A 396 14.14 27.91 15.24
CA PHE A 396 13.34 28.18 16.44
C PHE A 396 13.22 26.95 17.34
N TYR A 397 13.00 25.77 16.76
CA TYR A 397 12.95 24.51 17.49
C TYR A 397 14.32 24.13 18.08
N ALA A 398 15.41 24.35 17.34
CA ALA A 398 16.77 24.17 17.85
C ALA A 398 17.06 25.10 19.04
N GLY A 399 16.64 26.37 18.95
CA GLY A 399 16.72 27.32 20.06
C GLY A 399 15.89 26.89 21.28
N PHE A 400 14.68 26.37 21.06
CA PHE A 400 13.85 25.80 22.12
C PHE A 400 14.55 24.64 22.85
N LEU A 401 15.06 23.64 22.11
CA LEU A 401 15.77 22.50 22.66
C LEU A 401 17.04 22.90 23.42
N TYR A 402 17.82 23.84 22.88
CA TYR A 402 19.02 24.35 23.54
C TYR A 402 18.69 24.94 24.93
N ASN A 403 17.65 25.77 25.02
CA ASN A 403 17.25 26.37 26.29
C ASN A 403 16.68 25.30 27.26
N GLN A 404 15.99 24.28 26.75
CA GLN A 404 15.52 23.15 27.56
C GLN A 404 16.69 22.35 28.16
N ILE A 405 17.72 22.05 27.37
CA ILE A 405 18.93 21.39 27.85
C ILE A 405 19.61 22.24 28.92
N LYS A 406 19.73 23.55 28.71
CA LYS A 406 20.32 24.47 29.71
C LYS A 406 19.54 24.51 31.02
N ILE A 407 18.21 24.49 30.97
CA ILE A 407 17.36 24.43 32.16
C ILE A 407 17.61 23.14 32.94
N ASN A 408 17.67 22.00 32.25
CA ASN A 408 17.94 20.71 32.89
C ASN A 408 19.34 20.68 33.50
N GLN A 409 20.37 21.15 32.78
CA GLN A 409 21.72 21.28 33.31
C GLN A 409 21.78 22.10 34.61
N ILE A 410 21.07 23.23 34.69
CA ILE A 410 21.04 24.08 35.90
C ILE A 410 20.29 23.41 37.06
N ARG A 411 19.30 22.54 36.77
CA ARG A 411 18.59 21.77 37.80
C ARG A 411 19.42 20.61 38.32
N ASP A 412 20.17 19.96 37.43
CA ASP A 412 20.97 18.77 37.73
C ASP A 412 22.32 19.14 38.36
N THR A 413 22.81 20.38 38.18
CA THR A 413 23.97 20.86 38.93
C THR A 413 23.66 20.85 40.42
N PRO A 414 24.41 20.10 41.24
CA PRO A 414 24.20 20.11 42.68
C PRO A 414 24.39 21.54 43.19
N ILE A 415 23.40 22.03 43.92
CA ILE A 415 23.53 23.29 44.67
C ILE A 415 24.78 23.11 45.53
N SER A 416 25.74 24.04 45.46
CA SER A 416 27.01 23.88 46.16
C SER A 416 26.70 23.58 47.63
N PRO A 417 27.15 22.43 48.18
CA PRO A 417 26.93 22.14 49.59
C PRO A 417 27.48 23.32 50.38
N LEU A 418 26.72 23.78 51.37
CA LEU A 418 27.13 24.82 52.32
C LEU A 418 28.62 24.64 52.61
N ALA A 419 29.47 25.49 52.04
CA ALA A 419 30.89 25.38 52.28
C ALA A 419 31.07 25.55 53.78
N LEU A 420 31.69 24.57 54.43
CA LEU A 420 31.99 24.53 55.86
C LEU A 420 32.74 25.78 56.38
N SER A 421 33.11 26.73 55.52
CA SER A 421 33.62 28.03 55.91
C SER A 421 32.61 28.88 56.70
N PHE A 422 31.30 28.61 56.64
CA PHE A 422 30.34 29.27 57.53
C PHE A 422 30.35 28.69 58.96
N LEU A 423 30.77 27.43 59.14
CA LEU A 423 30.98 26.84 60.48
C LEU A 423 32.18 27.46 61.21
N SER A 424 33.13 28.05 60.47
CA SER A 424 34.19 28.87 61.08
C SER A 424 33.69 30.24 61.58
N TYR A 425 32.58 30.77 61.07
CA TYR A 425 31.98 32.02 61.57
C TYR A 425 30.93 31.78 62.66
N SER A 426 30.33 30.58 62.72
CA SER A 426 29.40 30.20 63.79
C SER A 426 30.08 29.93 65.13
N GLN A 427 31.42 29.93 65.20
CA GLN A 427 32.12 29.77 66.49
C GLN A 427 31.95 30.97 67.42
N ASP A 428 31.61 32.16 66.90
CA ASP A 428 31.29 33.36 67.70
C ASP A 428 29.78 33.56 67.97
N VAL A 429 28.92 32.73 67.38
CA VAL A 429 27.46 32.81 67.56
C VAL A 429 27.02 31.69 68.48
N THR A 430 26.90 31.99 69.78
CA THR A 430 26.61 30.98 70.83
C THR A 430 25.15 30.50 70.83
N ASN A 431 24.25 31.16 70.10
CA ASN A 431 22.82 30.84 70.10
C ASN A 431 22.42 29.96 68.88
N PRO A 432 21.93 28.72 69.10
CA PRO A 432 21.55 27.79 68.03
C PRO A 432 20.52 28.36 67.03
N THR A 433 19.65 29.26 67.48
CA THR A 433 18.61 29.85 66.62
C THR A 433 19.17 30.80 65.56
N ASP A 434 20.26 31.50 65.85
CA ASP A 434 20.81 32.51 64.95
C ASP A 434 21.72 31.87 63.89
N VAL A 435 22.40 30.78 64.24
CA VAL A 435 23.11 29.91 63.29
C VAL A 435 22.14 29.33 62.26
N PHE A 436 20.97 28.84 62.70
CA PHE A 436 19.93 28.34 61.80
C PHE A 436 19.40 29.43 60.85
N LYS A 437 19.11 30.63 61.36
CA LYS A 437 18.64 31.75 60.52
C LYS A 437 19.66 32.14 59.45
N LEU A 438 20.94 32.20 59.78
CA LEU A 438 22.01 32.51 58.82
C LEU A 438 22.14 31.43 57.74
N GLN A 439 22.13 30.16 58.13
CA GLN A 439 22.16 29.04 57.19
C GLN A 439 20.93 29.04 56.27
N TYR A 440 19.75 29.35 56.81
CA TYR A 440 18.51 29.47 56.05
C TYR A 440 18.56 30.62 55.05
N LEU A 441 18.94 31.84 55.47
CA LEU A 441 19.02 33.01 54.58
C LEU A 441 20.05 32.80 53.47
N TYR A 442 21.21 32.23 53.79
CA TYR A 442 22.21 31.89 52.79
C TYR A 442 21.69 30.86 51.78
N GLY A 443 21.08 29.77 52.27
CA GLY A 443 20.41 28.78 51.44
C GLY A 443 19.35 29.39 50.52
N ASP A 444 18.49 30.26 51.07
CA ASP A 444 17.46 30.98 50.33
C ASP A 444 18.05 31.88 49.23
N THR A 445 19.15 32.59 49.49
CA THR A 445 19.79 33.42 48.44
C THR A 445 20.35 32.60 47.29
N ILE A 446 20.96 31.44 47.56
CA ILE A 446 21.49 30.55 46.52
C ILE A 446 20.33 29.95 45.73
N ILE A 447 19.29 29.46 46.40
CA ILE A 447 18.09 28.92 45.77
C ILE A 447 17.47 29.97 44.85
N LYS A 448 17.24 31.20 45.34
CA LYS A 448 16.72 32.31 44.54
C LYS A 448 17.62 32.63 43.34
N GLN A 449 18.94 32.59 43.48
CA GLN A 449 19.85 32.81 42.35
C GLN A 449 19.77 31.69 41.30
N HIS A 450 19.67 30.43 41.72
CA HIS A 450 19.47 29.28 40.83
C HIS A 450 18.11 29.37 40.11
N GLU A 451 17.04 29.66 40.83
CA GLU A 451 15.71 29.88 40.26
C GLU A 451 15.68 31.05 39.28
N ASN A 452 16.37 32.16 39.59
CA ASN A 452 16.50 33.30 38.69
C ASN A 452 17.25 32.95 37.39
N ARG A 453 18.21 32.03 37.43
CA ARG A 453 18.88 31.54 36.20
C ARG A 453 17.93 30.66 35.39
N VAL A 454 17.22 29.73 36.04
CA VAL A 454 16.23 28.85 35.39
C VAL A 454 15.13 29.68 34.72
N THR A 455 14.58 30.69 35.40
CA THR A 455 13.52 31.55 34.87
C THR A 455 13.98 32.35 33.64
N ARG A 456 15.23 32.83 33.59
CA ARG A 456 15.78 33.49 32.38
C ARG A 456 15.81 32.56 31.16
N TYR A 457 16.28 31.33 31.33
CA TYR A 457 16.31 30.36 30.22
C TYR A 457 14.90 29.88 29.85
N ARG A 458 13.99 29.77 30.82
CA ARG A 458 12.57 29.48 30.57
C ARG A 458 11.90 30.58 29.75
N HIS A 459 12.19 31.85 30.06
CA HIS A 459 11.67 32.97 29.28
C HIS A 459 12.20 32.94 27.83
N LYS A 460 13.50 32.69 27.64
CA LYS A 460 14.06 32.49 26.29
C LYS A 460 13.40 31.31 25.57
N GLN A 461 13.21 30.18 26.25
CA GLN A 461 12.53 29.01 25.69
C GLN A 461 11.11 29.36 25.19
N GLN A 462 10.35 30.15 25.95
CA GLN A 462 9.01 30.61 25.54
C GLN A 462 9.06 31.52 24.31
N ILE A 463 10.06 32.41 24.20
CA ILE A 463 10.24 33.26 23.01
C ILE A 463 10.51 32.39 21.77
N PHE A 464 11.40 31.40 21.87
CA PHE A 464 11.70 30.49 20.77
C PHE A 464 10.49 29.63 20.38
N GLN A 465 9.71 29.18 21.36
CA GLN A 465 8.45 28.46 21.13
C GLN A 465 7.43 29.34 20.40
N ALA A 466 7.23 30.58 20.86
CA ALA A 466 6.33 31.53 20.23
C ALA A 466 6.76 31.88 18.80
N GLY A 467 8.07 32.04 18.56
CA GLY A 467 8.63 32.23 17.23
C GLY A 467 8.37 31.04 16.31
N GLY A 468 8.56 29.81 16.78
CA GLY A 468 8.22 28.61 16.02
C GLY A 468 6.74 28.50 15.68
N ILE A 469 5.86 28.84 16.62
CA ILE A 469 4.40 28.87 16.40
C ILE A 469 4.03 29.94 15.38
N ALA A 470 4.62 31.14 15.47
CA ALA A 470 4.38 32.22 14.51
C ALA A 470 4.80 31.82 13.09
N MET A 471 5.92 31.12 12.94
CA MET A 471 6.36 30.58 11.65
C MET A 471 5.41 29.49 11.12
N ALA A 472 4.88 28.62 11.99
CA ALA A 472 3.87 27.64 11.59
C ALA A 472 2.55 28.29 11.15
N ILE A 473 2.10 29.33 11.86
CA ILE A 473 0.92 30.12 11.47
C ILE A 473 1.15 30.81 10.13
N SER A 474 2.32 31.43 9.94
CA SER A 474 2.74 32.05 8.68
C SER A 474 2.76 31.05 7.53
N MET A 475 3.31 29.85 7.74
CA MET A 475 3.31 28.76 6.78
C MET A 475 1.88 28.41 6.34
N VAL A 476 0.97 28.16 7.29
CA VAL A 476 -0.42 27.82 6.98
C VAL A 476 -1.15 28.99 6.30
N ALA A 477 -0.92 30.22 6.76
CA ALA A 477 -1.54 31.41 6.20
C ALA A 477 -1.11 31.64 4.74
N PHE A 478 0.18 31.55 4.44
CA PHE A 478 0.66 31.70 3.07
C PHE A 478 0.27 30.51 2.18
N PHE A 479 0.30 29.29 2.71
CA PHE A 479 -0.22 28.12 1.99
C PHE A 479 -1.71 28.30 1.63
N TRP A 480 -2.51 28.81 2.55
CA TRP A 480 -3.94 29.10 2.33
C TRP A 480 -4.18 30.30 1.39
N LEU A 481 -3.35 31.34 1.45
CA LEU A 481 -3.46 32.48 0.54
C LEU A 481 -3.07 32.10 -0.89
N GLY A 482 -2.09 31.20 -1.07
CA GLY A 482 -1.71 30.63 -2.36
C GLY A 482 -2.78 29.75 -3.00
N PHE A 483 -3.83 29.41 -2.27
CA PHE A 483 -4.97 28.62 -2.75
C PHE A 483 -6.02 29.43 -3.50
N ASN A 484 -6.07 30.75 -3.30
CA ASN A 484 -7.18 31.57 -3.78
C ASN A 484 -7.02 32.11 -5.21
N THR A 485 -5.99 31.68 -5.94
CA THR A 485 -5.97 31.81 -7.41
C THR A 485 -6.54 30.53 -8.04
N GLU A 486 -7.87 30.52 -8.19
CA GLU A 486 -8.66 29.61 -9.05
C GLU A 486 -8.47 28.09 -8.83
N ALA A 487 -8.30 27.67 -7.58
CA ALA A 487 -7.70 26.38 -7.32
C ALA A 487 -8.59 25.25 -6.78
N THR A 488 -9.92 25.28 -6.73
CA THR A 488 -10.64 24.17 -6.08
C THR A 488 -11.65 23.49 -6.98
N GLU A 489 -11.19 22.46 -7.68
CA GLU A 489 -12.07 21.39 -8.12
C GLU A 489 -12.22 20.39 -6.97
N VAL A 490 -13.40 20.40 -6.34
CA VAL A 490 -13.82 19.32 -5.45
C VAL A 490 -14.42 18.23 -6.34
N GLY A 491 -13.71 17.11 -6.42
CA GLY A 491 -14.11 15.98 -7.26
C GLY A 491 -13.97 14.66 -6.50
N ILE A 492 -14.61 13.62 -7.04
CA ILE A 492 -14.45 12.25 -6.55
C ILE A 492 -13.56 11.55 -7.58
N SER A 493 -12.31 11.25 -7.20
CA SER A 493 -11.35 10.54 -8.06
C SER A 493 -11.31 9.11 -7.60
N GLN A 494 -11.48 8.20 -8.55
CA GLN A 494 -11.32 6.78 -8.33
C GLN A 494 -9.89 6.40 -8.71
N THR A 495 -8.99 6.42 -7.74
CA THR A 495 -7.63 5.94 -7.91
C THR A 495 -7.58 4.43 -7.64
N PRO A 496 -7.17 3.62 -8.62
CA PRO A 496 -6.97 2.19 -8.39
C PRO A 496 -5.64 1.99 -7.66
N ILE A 497 -5.70 1.34 -6.50
CA ILE A 497 -4.51 1.01 -5.72
C ILE A 497 -3.67 0.03 -6.55
N SER A 498 -2.42 0.41 -6.81
CA SER A 498 -1.48 -0.43 -7.55
C SER A 498 -1.45 -1.80 -6.90
N GLN A 499 -1.93 -2.78 -7.66
CA GLN A 499 -1.99 -4.23 -7.38
C GLN A 499 -3.33 -4.81 -6.86
N THR A 500 -4.43 -4.07 -6.68
CA THR A 500 -5.78 -4.66 -6.42
C THR A 500 -6.97 -3.93 -7.10
N ASN A 501 -8.08 -4.65 -7.38
CA ASN A 501 -9.34 -4.13 -7.99
C ASN A 501 -10.22 -3.33 -6.99
N LEU A 502 -9.60 -2.69 -5.99
CA LEU A 502 -10.27 -1.79 -5.04
C LEU A 502 -10.10 -0.35 -5.51
N TYR A 503 -11.21 0.37 -5.61
CA TYR A 503 -11.21 1.81 -5.84
C TYR A 503 -11.27 2.50 -4.49
N ASN A 504 -10.21 3.23 -4.14
CA ASN A 504 -10.33 4.22 -3.08
C ASN A 504 -11.18 5.37 -3.62
N THR A 505 -12.30 5.66 -2.95
CA THR A 505 -13.00 6.93 -3.15
C THR A 505 -12.28 7.96 -2.32
N GLU A 506 -11.24 8.53 -2.89
CA GLU A 506 -10.58 9.68 -2.29
C GLU A 506 -11.40 10.90 -2.71
N THR A 507 -12.14 11.47 -1.76
CA THR A 507 -12.60 12.85 -1.85
C THR A 507 -11.34 13.70 -1.86
N TYR A 508 -10.95 14.12 -3.05
CA TYR A 508 -9.74 14.91 -3.21
C TYR A 508 -10.19 16.35 -3.40
N ILE A 509 -9.58 17.22 -2.62
CA ILE A 509 -9.63 18.65 -2.88
C ILE A 509 -8.43 18.91 -3.77
N LYS A 510 -8.67 19.04 -5.08
CA LYS A 510 -7.61 19.32 -6.03
C LYS A 510 -7.34 20.80 -5.98
N PHE A 511 -6.19 21.14 -5.41
CA PHE A 511 -5.65 22.48 -5.48
C PHE A 511 -5.11 22.69 -6.90
N ASN A 512 -5.93 23.24 -7.80
CA ASN A 512 -5.47 23.77 -9.08
C ASN A 512 -4.61 24.99 -8.79
N PHE A 513 -3.39 24.79 -8.33
CA PHE A 513 -2.40 25.85 -8.40
C PHE A 513 -2.28 26.24 -9.87
N SER A 514 -2.78 27.43 -10.22
CA SER A 514 -2.26 28.13 -11.39
C SER A 514 -0.83 28.52 -11.00
N PHE A 515 0.12 27.65 -11.31
CA PHE A 515 1.54 28.01 -11.27
C PHE A 515 1.83 29.04 -12.36
#